data_AF-A0A9E1SXD8-F1
#
_entry.id   AF-A0A9E1SXD8-F1
#
_cell.length_a   1.000
_cell.length_b   1.000
_cell.length_c   1.000
_cell.angle_alpha   90.00
_cell.angle_beta   90.00
_cell.angle_gamma   90.00
#
_symmetry.space_group_name_H-M   'P 1'
#
loop_
_entity.id
_entity.type
_entity.pdbx_description
1 polymer ?
#
loop_
_entity_poly.entity_id
_entity_poly.type
_entity_poly.pdbx_seq_one_letter_code
_entity_poly.pdbx_strand_id
1 'polypeptide(L)' 'QLEVVVAVIFASVPTAASSHALAKQFGGDEQLMTSIVTTQVALSFITIPVILAFIT' A
#
# COMPACT_ATOMS: atom_id res chain seq x y z
N GLN A 1 -19.58 10.84 8.71
CA GLN A 1 -18.29 10.31 9.22
C GLN A 1 -17.85 9.04 8.48
N LEU A 2 -18.77 8.13 8.13
CA LEU A 2 -18.45 6.91 7.36
C LEU A 2 -17.68 7.20 6.05
N GLU A 3 -18.03 8.27 5.33
CA GLU A 3 -17.38 8.66 4.07
C GLU A 3 -15.87 8.96 4.23
N VAL A 4 -15.49 9.61 5.33
CA VAL A 4 -14.08 9.91 5.65
C VAL A 4 -13.32 8.62 5.98
N VAL A 5 -13.93 7.71 6.75
CA VAL A 5 -13.33 6.42 7.08
C VAL A 5 -13.08 5.60 5.80
N VAL A 6 -14.05 5.56 4.88
CA VAL A 6 -13.89 4.87 3.59
C VAL A 6 -12.77 5.50 2.77
N ALA A 7 -12.72 6.83 2.67
CA ALA A 7 -11.66 7.53 1.93
C ALA A 7 -10.26 7.28 2.52
N VAL A 8 -10.14 7.29 3.85
CA VAL A 8 -8.89 7.03 4.59
C VAL A 8 -8.41 5.59 4.37
N ILE A 9 -9.32 4.61 4.44
CA ILE A 9 -8.98 3.21 4.16
C ILE A 9 -8.47 3.09 2.72
N PHE A 10 -9.15 3.71 1.75
CA PHE A 10 -8.75 3.68 0.34
C PHE A 10 -7.37 4.28 0.11
N ALA A 11 -7.07 5.41 0.77
CA ALA A 11 -5.77 6.08 0.69
C ALA A 11 -4.65 5.31 1.39
N SER A 12 -4.97 4.44 2.35
CA SER A 12 -3.99 3.69 3.13
C SER A 12 -3.63 2.33 2.52
N VAL A 13 -4.30 1.91 1.44
CA VAL A 13 -3.98 0.67 0.73
C VAL A 13 -2.59 0.78 0.10
N PRO A 14 -1.69 -0.20 0.35
CA PRO A 14 -0.36 -0.20 -0.24
C PRO A 14 -0.39 -0.35 -1.77
N THR A 15 0.68 0.07 -2.43
CA THR A 15 0.81 0.08 -3.89
C THR A 15 0.51 -1.31 -4.50
N ALA A 16 -0.20 -1.34 -5.62
CA ALA A 16 -0.70 -2.57 -6.24
C ALA A 16 0.41 -3.57 -6.57
N ALA A 17 0.22 -4.84 -6.20
CA ALA A 17 1.15 -5.94 -6.48
C ALA A 17 1.38 -6.17 -8.00
N SER A 18 0.45 -5.73 -8.86
CA SER A 18 0.60 -5.77 -10.32
C SER A 18 1.75 -4.91 -10.85
N SER A 19 2.27 -3.98 -10.06
CA SER A 19 3.46 -3.19 -10.39
C SER A 19 4.71 -4.05 -10.62
N HIS A 20 4.81 -5.21 -9.97
CA HIS A 20 5.87 -6.19 -10.20
C HIS A 20 5.82 -6.79 -11.61
N ALA A 21 4.63 -7.25 -12.03
CA ALA A 21 4.43 -7.77 -13.37
C ALA A 21 4.68 -6.70 -14.44
N LEU A 22 4.34 -5.44 -14.15
CA LEU A 22 4.61 -4.31 -15.03
C LEU A 22 6.10 -3.97 -15.10
N ALA A 23 6.81 -3.94 -13.96
CA ALA A 23 8.26 -3.75 -13.93
C ALA A 23 8.97 -4.80 -14.79
N LYS A 24 8.56 -6.07 -14.70
CA LYS A 24 9.05 -7.15 -15.56
C LYS A 24 8.78 -6.90 -17.04
N GLN A 25 7.58 -6.46 -17.41
CA GLN A 25 7.20 -6.22 -18.81
C GLN A 25 7.90 -5.02 -19.45
N PHE A 26 8.22 -3.98 -18.68
CA PHE A 26 8.88 -2.77 -19.17
C PHE A 26 10.41 -2.77 -18.98
N GLY A 27 10.99 -3.89 -18.54
CA GLY A 27 12.44 -4.03 -18.32
C GLY A 27 12.97 -3.31 -17.06
N GLY A 28 12.10 -3.02 -16.10
CA GLY A 28 12.45 -2.49 -14.79
C GLY A 28 12.93 -3.57 -13.81
N ASP A 29 13.31 -3.13 -12.61
CA ASP A 29 13.83 -4.01 -11.56
C ASP A 29 12.68 -4.70 -10.78
N GLU A 30 12.41 -5.94 -11.17
CA GLU A 30 11.41 -6.84 -10.58
C GLU A 30 11.67 -7.08 -9.07
N GLN A 31 12.93 -7.25 -8.68
CA GLN A 31 13.31 -7.59 -7.30
C GLN A 31 13.22 -6.38 -6.38
N LEU A 32 13.65 -5.20 -6.87
CA LEU A 32 13.49 -3.94 -6.15
C LEU A 32 12.00 -3.63 -5.92
N MET A 33 11.15 -3.80 -6.95
CA MET A 33 9.71 -3.55 -6.82
C MET A 33 9.05 -4.50 -5.83
N THR A 34 9.42 -5.79 -5.84
CA THR A 34 8.94 -6.77 -4.85
C THR A 34 9.28 -6.33 -3.42
N SER A 35 10.52 -5.89 -3.20
CA SER A 35 11.00 -5.46 -1.89
C SER A 35 10.25 -4.22 -1.38
N ILE A 36 9.99 -3.25 -2.26
CA ILE A 36 9.22 -2.05 -1.95
C ILE A 36 7.79 -2.41 -1.55
N VAL A 37 7.09 -3.20 -2.37
CA VAL A 37 5.70 -3.60 -2.10
C VAL A 37 5.62 -4.40 -0.80
N THR A 38 6.54 -5.34 -0.57
CA THR A 38 6.59 -6.14 0.67
C THR A 38 6.77 -5.25 1.90
N THR A 39 7.67 -4.27 1.81
CA THR A 39 7.92 -3.32 2.90
C THR A 39 6.70 -2.42 3.15
N GLN A 40 6.04 -1.93 2.10
CA GLN A 40 4.81 -1.15 2.23
C GLN A 40 3.66 -1.97 2.82
N VAL A 41 3.49 -3.22 2.42
CA VAL A 41 2.49 -4.13 3.00
C VAL A 41 2.78 -4.35 4.47
N ALA A 42 4.03 -4.65 4.85
CA ALA A 42 4.41 -4.83 6.24
C ALA A 42 4.14 -3.57 7.09
N LEU A 43 4.50 -2.39 6.58
CA LEU A 43 4.23 -1.12 7.25
C LEU A 43 2.73 -0.80 7.34
N SER A 44 1.92 -1.22 6.35
CA SER A 44 0.48 -0.97 6.32
C SER A 44 -0.26 -1.59 7.50
N PHE A 45 0.22 -2.72 8.03
CA PHE A 45 -0.33 -3.33 9.25
C PHE A 45 -0.22 -2.42 10.47
N ILE A 46 0.71 -1.47 10.48
CA ILE A 46 0.90 -0.52 11.57
C ILE A 46 0.24 0.81 11.22
N THR A 47 0.46 1.34 10.01
CA THR A 47 -0.04 2.67 9.63
C THR A 47 -1.57 2.73 9.51
N ILE A 48 -2.24 1.71 8.97
CA ILE A 48 -3.71 1.68 8.84
C ILE A 48 -4.40 1.79 10.22
N PRO A 49 -4.12 0.92 11.22
CA PRO A 49 -4.79 1.01 12.51
C PRO A 49 -4.39 2.28 13.28
N VAL A 50 -3.16 2.77 13.15
CA VAL A 50 -2.73 4.03 13.77
C VAL A 50 -3.54 5.21 13.24
N ILE A 51 -3.70 5.33 11.92
CA ILE A 51 -4.46 6.43 11.32
C ILE A 51 -5.95 6.34 11.69
N LEU A 52 -6.53 5.13 11.68
CA LEU A 52 -7.91 4.93 12.11
C LEU A 52 -8.13 5.28 13.58
N ALA A 53 -7.18 4.95 14.46
CA ALA A 53 -7.22 5.31 15.87
C ALA A 53 -7.09 6.82 16.13
N PHE A 54 -6.43 7.57 15.23
CA PHE A 54 -6.35 9.04 15.32
C PHE A 54 -7.61 9.75 14.82
N ILE A 55 -8.35 9.13 13.88
CA ILE A 55 -9.52 9.74 13.22
C ILE A 55 -10.84 9.37 13.90
N THR A 56 -10.89 8.25 14.60
CA THR A 56 -12.06 7.78 15.39
C THR A 56 -12.03 8.39 16.79
#